data_AF-A0A355SVY3-F1
#
_entry.id   AF-A0A355SVY3-F1
#
_cell.length_a   1.000
_cell.length_b   1.000
_cell.length_c   1.000
_cell.angle_alpha   90.00
_cell.angle_beta   90.00
_cell.angle_gamma   90.00
#
_symmetry.space_group_name_H-M   'P 1'
#
loop_
_entity.id
_entity.type
_entity.pdbx_description
1 polymer ?
#
loop_
_entity_poly.entity_id
_entity_poly.type
_entity_poly.pdbx_seq_one_letter_code
_entity_poly.pdbx_strand_id
1 'polypeptide(L)'
;MFHTIIYRSVGEENIKDALKNYAKHESLYREFSAYYYLTQDDPPIYLGYGLNLTVPATSIGYGIHHGMFGQKFKERSEDVGHSQVYLNGWGDDEVIQMLLGN
;
A
#
# COMPACT_ATOMS: atom_id res chain seq x y z
N MET A 1 -12.41 4.32 13.53
CA MET A 1 -12.20 2.91 13.94
C MET A 1 -10.80 2.52 13.48
N PHE A 2 -9.90 2.12 14.39
CA PHE A 2 -8.61 1.55 13.98
C PHE A 2 -8.83 0.10 13.55
N HIS A 3 -8.28 -0.31 12.42
CA HIS A 3 -8.28 -1.71 12.02
C HIS A 3 -7.46 -2.49 13.04
N THR A 4 -8.15 -3.30 13.85
CA THR A 4 -7.52 -4.01 14.98
C THR A 4 -6.46 -5.00 14.52
N ILE A 5 -6.54 -5.43 13.24
CA ILE A 5 -5.57 -6.32 12.61
C ILE A 5 -4.14 -5.79 12.65
N ILE A 6 -3.94 -4.46 12.62
CA ILE A 6 -2.59 -3.88 12.55
C ILE A 6 -1.79 -4.20 13.82
N TYR A 7 -2.38 -3.98 15.00
CA TYR A 7 -1.68 -4.23 16.26
C TYR A 7 -1.90 -5.66 16.76
N ARG A 8 -3.03 -6.31 16.42
CA ARG A 8 -3.27 -7.71 16.81
C ARG A 8 -2.47 -8.72 16.00
N SER A 9 -2.05 -8.42 14.77
CA SER A 9 -1.21 -9.34 13.97
C SER A 9 0.15 -9.60 14.62
N VAL A 10 0.63 -8.67 15.44
CA VAL A 10 1.87 -8.78 16.21
C VAL A 10 1.64 -9.09 17.70
N GLY A 11 0.40 -9.44 18.07
CA GLY A 11 0.02 -9.83 19.43
C GLY A 11 -0.14 -8.69 20.45
N GLU A 12 -0.18 -7.44 20.01
CA GLU A 12 -0.39 -6.29 20.89
C GLU A 12 -1.88 -6.06 21.19
N GLU A 13 -2.21 -5.46 22.34
CA GLU A 13 -3.60 -5.23 22.74
C GLU A 13 -4.21 -3.98 22.09
N ASN A 14 -3.36 -3.00 21.75
CA ASN A 14 -3.78 -1.73 21.17
C ASN A 14 -2.65 -1.09 20.34
N ILE A 15 -3.01 -0.05 19.57
CA ILE A 15 -2.08 0.64 18.68
C ILE A 15 -0.94 1.36 19.40
N LYS A 16 -1.15 1.84 20.64
CA LYS A 16 -0.10 2.55 21.40
C LYS A 16 1.04 1.61 21.75
N ASP A 17 0.72 0.38 22.16
CA ASP A 17 1.73 -0.63 22.49
C ASP A 17 2.47 -1.10 21.23
N ALA A 18 1.75 -1.31 20.12
CA ALA A 18 2.37 -1.63 18.83
C ALA A 18 3.34 -0.54 18.34
N LEU A 19 3.00 0.75 18.54
CA LEU A 19 3.89 1.87 18.19
C LEU A 19 5.09 1.96 19.13
N LYS A 20 4.88 1.79 20.44
CA LYS A 20 5.95 1.77 21.45
C LYS A 20 6.94 0.64 21.17
N ASN A 21 6.44 -0.52 20.75
CA ASN A 21 7.22 -1.71 20.45
C ASN A 21 7.52 -1.86 18.94
N TYR A 22 7.40 -0.80 18.14
CA TYR A 22 7.52 -0.91 16.67
C TYR A 22 8.82 -1.58 16.23
N ALA A 23 9.96 -1.23 16.84
CA ALA A 23 11.26 -1.82 16.50
C ALA A 23 11.31 -3.35 16.70
N LYS A 24 10.51 -3.90 17.63
CA LYS A 24 10.38 -5.35 17.84
C LYS A 24 9.58 -6.03 16.72
N HIS A 25 8.62 -5.30 16.15
CA HIS A 25 7.63 -5.82 15.20
C HIS A 25 7.94 -5.46 13.75
N GLU A 26 8.88 -4.55 13.52
CA GLU A 26 9.22 -4.02 12.20
C GLU A 26 9.57 -5.14 11.21
N SER A 27 10.36 -6.13 11.63
CA SER A 27 10.73 -7.25 10.76
C SER A 27 9.50 -7.99 10.23
N LEU A 28 8.52 -8.27 11.09
CA LEU A 28 7.28 -8.96 10.70
C LEU A 28 6.43 -8.08 9.78
N TYR A 29 6.29 -6.80 10.09
CA TYR A 29 5.55 -5.87 9.22
C TYR A 29 6.18 -5.77 7.82
N ARG A 30 7.52 -5.78 7.74
CA ARG A 30 8.26 -5.79 6.47
C ARG A 30 8.10 -7.12 5.75
N GLU A 31 8.23 -8.23 6.47
CA GLU A 31 8.16 -9.59 5.91
C GLU A 31 6.85 -9.85 5.16
N PHE A 32 5.74 -9.35 5.68
CA PHE A 32 4.42 -9.56 5.08
C PHE A 32 3.91 -8.38 4.25
N SER A 33 4.74 -7.37 3.99
CA SER A 33 4.38 -6.25 3.11
C SER A 33 4.93 -6.46 1.71
N ALA A 34 4.04 -6.60 0.73
CA ALA A 34 4.41 -6.72 -0.68
C ALA A 34 5.31 -5.57 -1.17
N TYR A 35 5.21 -4.39 -0.54
CA TYR A 35 6.02 -3.21 -0.84
C TYR A 35 7.53 -3.51 -0.91
N TYR A 36 8.05 -4.36 -0.02
CA TYR A 36 9.48 -4.65 0.04
C TYR A 36 9.95 -5.72 -0.93
N TYR A 37 9.02 -6.44 -1.56
CA TYR A 37 9.33 -7.58 -2.44
C TYR A 37 9.02 -7.34 -3.91
N LEU A 38 8.51 -6.16 -4.26
CA LEU A 38 8.32 -5.76 -5.65
C LEU A 38 9.69 -5.66 -6.36
N THR A 39 9.78 -6.27 -7.52
CA THR A 39 10.96 -6.33 -8.40
C THR A 39 10.60 -5.91 -9.82
N GLN A 40 11.61 -5.65 -10.66
CA GLN A 40 11.40 -5.29 -12.07
C GLN A 40 10.75 -6.41 -12.91
N ASP A 41 10.86 -7.67 -12.47
CA ASP A 41 10.44 -8.85 -13.23
C ASP A 41 9.00 -9.28 -12.88
N ASP A 42 8.36 -8.59 -11.94
CA ASP A 42 6.95 -8.83 -11.63
C ASP A 42 6.05 -8.47 -12.82
N PRO A 43 4.88 -9.13 -12.97
CA PRO A 43 3.94 -8.78 -14.04
C PRO A 43 3.24 -7.46 -13.74
N PRO A 44 2.58 -6.82 -14.73
CA PRO A 44 1.71 -5.68 -14.50
C PRO A 44 0.69 -5.93 -13.39
N ILE A 45 0.57 -4.99 -12.46
CA ILE A 45 -0.30 -5.09 -11.27
C ILE A 45 -1.39 -4.03 -11.33
N TYR A 46 -2.63 -4.45 -11.12
CA TYR A 46 -3.78 -3.58 -11.01
C TYR A 46 -4.29 -3.53 -9.56
N LEU A 47 -4.49 -2.33 -9.02
CA LEU A 47 -5.00 -2.10 -7.67
C LEU A 47 -6.25 -1.22 -7.70
N GLY A 48 -7.42 -1.84 -7.57
CA GLY A 48 -8.71 -1.15 -7.53
C GLY A 48 -9.12 -0.76 -6.13
N TYR A 49 -9.17 0.54 -5.83
CA TYR A 49 -9.53 1.04 -4.50
C TYR A 49 -10.89 1.71 -4.45
N GLY A 50 -11.34 2.34 -5.54
CA GLY A 50 -12.62 3.06 -5.54
C GLY A 50 -12.68 4.14 -4.45
N LEU A 51 -11.55 4.82 -4.18
CA LEU A 51 -11.40 5.87 -3.16
C LEU A 51 -10.56 7.04 -3.70
N ASN A 52 -10.55 8.17 -2.99
CA ASN A 52 -9.59 9.25 -3.24
C ASN A 52 -8.17 8.81 -2.82
N LEU A 53 -7.21 8.90 -3.75
CA LEU A 53 -5.84 8.43 -3.60
C LEU A 53 -4.80 9.58 -3.50
N THR A 54 -5.20 10.81 -3.17
CA THR A 54 -4.25 11.93 -3.04
C THR A 54 -3.22 11.71 -1.93
N VAL A 55 -1.97 12.04 -2.23
CA VAL A 55 -0.84 12.08 -1.29
C VAL A 55 -0.52 13.55 -0.96
N PRO A 56 -0.31 13.93 0.32
CA PRO A 56 -0.37 13.09 1.53
C PRO A 56 -1.80 12.72 1.92
N ALA A 57 -1.95 11.63 2.68
CA ALA A 57 -3.25 11.15 3.14
C ALA A 57 -3.99 12.21 3.96
N THR A 58 -5.28 12.39 3.69
CA THR A 58 -6.13 13.40 4.36
C THR A 58 -6.56 12.99 5.77
N SER A 59 -6.47 11.70 6.12
CA SER A 59 -6.66 11.19 7.47
C SER A 59 -5.95 9.85 7.67
N ILE A 60 -5.82 9.42 8.93
CA ILE A 60 -5.34 8.06 9.28
C ILE A 60 -6.19 6.99 8.59
N GLY A 61 -7.50 7.20 8.47
CA GLY A 61 -8.40 6.29 7.74
C GLY A 61 -7.93 6.09 6.30
N TYR A 62 -7.67 7.18 5.57
CA TYR A 62 -7.13 7.12 4.22
C TYR A 62 -5.72 6.51 4.17
N GLY A 63 -4.89 6.77 5.18
CA GLY A 63 -3.53 6.20 5.30
C GLY A 63 -3.50 4.68 5.54
N ILE A 64 -4.46 4.14 6.30
CA ILE A 64 -4.56 2.70 6.58
C ILE A 64 -5.44 1.96 5.56
N HIS A 65 -6.39 2.66 4.92
CA HIS A 65 -7.12 2.11 3.79
C HIS A 65 -6.17 1.99 2.60
N HIS A 66 -6.26 0.85 1.91
CA HIS A 66 -5.25 0.39 0.95
C HIS A 66 -4.91 1.36 -0.19
N GLY A 67 -5.70 2.42 -0.41
CA GLY A 67 -5.43 3.43 -1.43
C GLY A 67 -4.05 4.09 -1.32
N MET A 68 -3.62 4.47 -0.12
CA MET A 68 -2.30 5.07 0.07
C MET A 68 -1.17 4.06 -0.08
N PHE A 69 -1.42 2.80 0.28
CA PHE A 69 -0.52 1.71 -0.04
C PHE A 69 -0.34 1.62 -1.56
N GLY A 70 -1.42 1.70 -2.35
CA GLY A 70 -1.36 1.71 -3.81
C GLY A 70 -0.46 2.80 -4.38
N GLN A 71 -0.60 4.04 -3.90
CA GLN A 71 0.27 5.15 -4.33
C GLN A 71 1.75 4.88 -4.01
N LYS A 72 2.05 4.47 -2.77
CA LYS A 72 3.43 4.11 -2.39
C LYS A 72 3.95 2.91 -3.16
N PHE A 73 3.10 1.93 -3.46
CA PHE A 73 3.46 0.76 -4.25
C PHE A 73 3.77 1.13 -5.71
N LYS A 74 3.04 2.09 -6.28
CA LYS A 74 3.33 2.67 -7.60
C LYS A 74 4.65 3.45 -7.61
N GLU A 75 4.89 4.32 -6.64
CA GLU A 75 6.20 4.98 -6.47
C GLU A 75 7.34 3.94 -6.38
N ARG A 76 7.15 2.88 -5.58
CA ARG A 76 8.13 1.81 -5.44
C ARG A 76 8.34 1.04 -6.75
N SER A 77 7.27 0.83 -7.52
CA SER A 77 7.33 0.20 -8.84
C SER A 77 8.23 0.99 -9.79
N GLU A 78 8.17 2.31 -9.75
CA GLU A 78 9.06 3.18 -10.52
C GLU A 78 10.50 3.07 -10.01
N ASP A 79 10.70 3.10 -8.68
CA ASP A 79 12.03 3.00 -8.06
C ASP A 79 12.79 1.71 -8.38
N VAL A 80 12.07 0.58 -8.55
CA VAL A 80 12.68 -0.72 -8.87
C VAL A 80 12.75 -1.01 -10.36
N GLY A 81 12.31 -0.07 -11.21
CA GLY A 81 12.32 -0.24 -12.66
C GLY A 81 11.21 -1.13 -13.23
N HIS A 82 10.19 -1.47 -12.43
CA HIS A 82 9.01 -2.20 -12.89
C HIS A 82 8.05 -1.28 -13.68
N SER A 83 7.71 -0.11 -13.11
CA SER A 83 6.83 0.91 -13.73
C SER A 83 5.48 0.42 -14.31
N GLN A 84 4.95 -0.70 -13.84
CA GLN A 84 3.70 -1.31 -14.34
C GLN A 84 2.67 -1.55 -13.23
N VAL A 85 2.53 -0.61 -12.30
CA VAL A 85 1.47 -0.58 -11.29
C VAL A 85 0.41 0.45 -11.69
N TYR A 86 -0.83 -0.01 -11.83
CA TYR A 86 -1.98 0.79 -12.25
C TYR A 86 -3.01 0.86 -11.12
N LEU A 87 -3.45 2.08 -10.79
CA LEU A 87 -4.36 2.37 -9.70
C LEU A 87 -5.71 2.82 -10.26
N ASN A 88 -6.80 2.33 -9.68
CA ASN A 88 -8.13 2.87 -9.95
C ASN A 88 -8.69 3.56 -8.69
N GLY A 89 -8.55 4.89 -8.69
CA GLY A 89 -9.18 5.82 -7.77
C GLY A 89 -10.52 6.37 -8.28
N TRP A 90 -11.11 7.33 -7.57
CA TRP A 90 -12.34 8.00 -8.04
C TRP A 90 -12.11 8.74 -9.36
N GLY A 91 -12.65 8.21 -10.45
CA GLY A 91 -12.59 8.84 -11.76
C GLY A 91 -11.28 8.63 -12.52
N ASP A 92 -10.44 7.68 -12.10
CA ASP A 92 -9.17 7.38 -12.78
C ASP A 92 -9.35 6.29 -13.84
N ASP A 93 -8.89 6.58 -15.07
CA ASP A 93 -8.92 5.71 -16.24
C ASP A 93 -7.59 4.94 -16.46
N GLU A 94 -6.77 4.72 -15.41
CA GLU A 94 -5.49 3.99 -15.57
C GLU A 94 -5.69 2.54 -16.06
N VAL A 95 -6.89 1.98 -15.90
CA VAL A 95 -7.28 0.69 -16.50
C VAL A 95 -7.15 0.74 -18.02
N ILE A 96 -7.46 1.87 -18.66
CA ILE A 96 -7.30 2.04 -20.10
C ILE A 96 -5.81 2.04 -20.47
N GLN A 97 -4.94 2.68 -19.69
CA GLN A 97 -3.48 2.67 -19.92
C GLN A 97 -2.90 1.25 -19.81
N MET A 98 -3.32 0.49 -18.79
CA MET A 98 -2.94 -0.91 -18.64
C MET A 98 -3.32 -1.76 -19.86
N LEU A 99 -4.55 -1.60 -20.38
CA LEU A 99 -5.04 -2.37 -21.53
C LEU A 99 -4.37 -1.96 -22.84
N LEU A 100 -3.91 -0.71 -22.95
CA LEU A 100 -3.27 -0.18 -24.15
C LEU A 100 -1.74 -0.37 -24.17
N GLY A 101 -1.13 -0.73 -23.04
CA GLY A 101 0.31 -0.97 -22.94
C GLY A 101 1.17 0.30 -23.06
N ASN A 102 0.58 1.48 -22.82
CA ASN A 102 1.18 2.79 -23.02
C ASN A 102 1.10 3.64 -21.74
#